data_AF-A0A7C4R5A5-F1
#
_entry.id   AF-A0A7C4R5A5-F1
#
_cell.length_a   1.000
_cell.length_b   1.000
_cell.length_c   1.000
_cell.angle_alpha   90.00
_cell.angle_beta   90.00
_cell.angle_gamma   90.00
#
_symmetry.space_group_name_H-M   'P 1'
#
loop_
_entity.id
_entity.type
_entity.pdbx_description
1 polymer ?
#
loop_
_entity_poly.entity_id
_entity_poly.type
_entity_poly.pdbx_seq_one_letter_code
_entity_poly.pdbx_strand_id
1 'polypeptide(L)'
;MVMSRKEVVGRNIAIALGIICVVMAVGLIGAIANYTSIISEKDRTIASLNSQINSLQSKLAQTQTWLQGNITYYKSQIATLNTWLQGNITYYKSQIATLNSQIANLQSKIDFLLATNARLQAYVNAYQNLRDKVNQRWNQINIESFITPRDQAVRDIVYSITGGWSNPSDWNEFWKDVKAMYDWVVNNIKYRYDGLYPILPYDPSGDLDFCNDMWQFPNETLSLRKGDCEDMAILLCSMIRCYCDMKYKVECIIIKSYTAAHVAVQVPVSGYKLVILDPAGNYYSHDFLGNIAFNDITTEINNWLNYWKPHMGSDVYVDRVFSDYINKKFTSTSEYISWMYSRS
;
A
#
# COMPACT_ATOMS: atom_id res chain seq x y z
N MET A 1 22.15 30.84 166.56
CA MET A 1 23.57 30.74 166.98
C MET A 1 24.32 30.01 165.86
N VAL A 2 25.40 30.63 165.33
CA VAL A 2 26.31 30.19 164.24
C VAL A 2 25.69 30.19 162.81
N MET A 3 25.66 31.32 162.09
CA MET A 3 26.70 31.93 161.22
C MET A 3 27.03 31.20 159.89
N SER A 4 26.40 31.70 158.82
CA SER A 4 26.98 32.10 157.51
C SER A 4 28.37 31.57 157.13
N ARG A 5 28.43 30.86 155.99
CA ARG A 5 29.57 30.93 155.07
C ARG A 5 29.05 31.18 153.65
N LYS A 6 29.00 32.46 153.26
CA LYS A 6 29.02 32.88 151.86
C LYS A 6 30.34 32.39 151.27
N GLU A 7 30.31 31.42 150.37
CA GLU A 7 31.45 31.18 149.48
C GLU A 7 31.50 32.35 148.49
N VAL A 8 32.35 33.30 148.86
CA VAL A 8 32.82 34.38 147.99
C VAL A 8 33.60 33.71 146.87
N VAL A 9 33.00 33.66 145.69
CA VAL A 9 33.72 33.43 144.43
C VAL A 9 34.90 34.40 144.43
N GLY A 10 36.13 33.86 144.48
CA GLY A 10 37.32 34.69 144.50
C GLY A 10 37.28 35.68 143.34
N ARG A 11 37.64 36.94 143.57
CA ARG A 11 37.61 38.04 142.57
C ARG A 11 38.16 37.61 141.21
N ASN A 12 39.13 36.70 141.18
CA ASN A 12 39.73 36.13 139.99
C ASN A 12 38.79 35.20 139.18
N ILE A 13 37.90 34.44 139.84
CA ILE A 13 36.92 33.53 139.19
C ILE A 13 35.76 34.34 138.59
N ALA A 14 35.29 35.38 139.27
CA ALA A 14 34.24 36.27 138.74
C ALA A 14 34.75 37.09 137.53
N ILE A 15 36.00 37.56 137.58
CA ILE A 15 36.66 38.19 136.44
C ILE A 15 36.84 37.19 135.28
N ALA A 16 37.25 35.95 135.56
CA ALA A 16 37.39 34.91 134.54
C ALA A 16 36.06 34.54 133.88
N LEU A 17 34.97 34.37 134.64
CA LEU A 17 33.62 34.11 134.12
C LEU A 17 33.07 35.31 133.32
N GLY A 18 33.34 36.54 133.78
CA GLY A 18 33.01 37.76 133.03
C GLY A 18 33.74 37.85 131.70
N ILE A 19 35.04 37.54 131.68
CA ILE A 19 35.85 37.48 130.45
C ILE A 19 35.32 36.38 129.51
N ILE A 20 34.99 35.18 130.04
CA ILE A 20 34.42 34.09 129.24
C ILE A 20 33.06 34.47 128.64
N CYS A 21 32.18 35.12 129.42
CA CYS A 21 30.88 35.59 128.91
C CYS A 21 31.05 36.66 127.82
N VAL A 22 32.01 37.57 127.97
CA VAL A 22 32.33 38.57 126.94
C VAL A 22 32.91 37.90 125.70
N VAL A 23 33.82 36.93 125.84
CA VAL A 23 34.40 36.18 124.70
C VAL A 23 33.33 35.36 123.97
N MET A 24 32.42 34.70 124.70
CA MET A 24 31.29 33.99 124.10
C MET A 24 30.28 34.94 123.44
N ALA A 25 30.00 36.10 124.05
CA ALA A 25 29.12 37.12 123.48
C ALA A 25 29.71 37.73 122.20
N VAL A 26 31.01 38.05 122.20
CA VAL A 26 31.73 38.55 121.01
C VAL A 26 31.80 37.46 119.93
N GLY A 27 32.04 36.20 120.31
CA GLY A 27 32.00 35.06 119.38
C GLY A 27 30.61 34.83 118.78
N LEU A 28 29.55 34.98 119.58
CA LEU A 28 28.16 34.89 119.14
C LEU A 28 27.79 36.06 118.22
N ILE A 29 28.18 37.29 118.56
CA ILE A 29 27.98 38.49 117.73
C ILE A 29 28.73 38.34 116.40
N GLY A 30 29.96 37.85 116.42
CA GLY A 30 30.76 37.56 115.21
C GLY A 30 30.13 36.47 114.35
N ALA A 31 29.61 35.41 114.95
CA ALA A 31 28.87 34.36 114.25
C ALA A 31 27.57 34.90 113.63
N ILE A 32 26.79 35.69 114.36
CA ILE A 32 25.57 36.34 113.86
C ILE A 32 25.90 37.28 112.70
N ALA A 33 26.93 38.11 112.81
CA ALA A 33 27.35 39.01 111.74
C ALA A 33 27.81 38.24 110.49
N ASN A 34 28.57 37.15 110.66
CA ASN A 34 29.00 36.29 109.56
C ASN A 34 27.82 35.61 108.87
N TYR A 35 26.91 34.98 109.63
CA TYR A 35 25.71 34.35 109.07
C TYR A 35 24.76 35.37 108.42
N THR A 36 24.63 36.58 108.98
CA THR A 36 23.84 37.67 108.37
C THR A 36 24.43 38.11 107.03
N SER A 37 25.77 38.18 106.94
CA SER A 37 26.48 38.46 105.68
C SER A 37 26.26 37.36 104.65
N ILE A 38 26.39 36.09 105.05
CA ILE A 38 26.15 34.92 104.19
C ILE A 38 24.70 34.88 103.69
N ILE A 39 23.72 35.16 104.56
CA ILE A 39 22.30 35.23 104.20
C ILE A 39 22.08 36.36 103.19
N SER A 40 22.63 37.55 103.44
CA SER A 40 22.52 38.69 102.52
C SER A 40 23.13 38.40 101.14
N GLU A 41 24.24 37.67 101.08
CA GLU A 41 24.86 37.23 99.83
C GLU A 41 24.02 36.17 99.12
N LYS A 42 23.45 35.21 99.86
CA LYS A 42 22.51 34.22 99.32
C LYS A 42 21.24 34.88 98.80
N ASP A 43 20.68 35.89 99.47
CA ASP A 43 19.50 36.64 99.04
C ASP A 43 19.77 37.42 97.75
N ARG A 44 20.94 38.06 97.64
CA ARG A 44 21.38 38.68 96.37
C ARG A 44 21.51 37.66 95.25
N THR A 45 22.07 36.48 95.56
CA THR A 45 22.19 35.38 94.60
C THR A 45 20.82 34.89 94.13
N ILE A 46 19.87 34.68 95.06
CA ILE A 46 18.49 34.27 94.76
C ILE A 46 17.80 35.33 93.90
N ALA A 47 17.92 36.62 94.25
CA ALA A 47 17.36 37.72 93.46
C ALA A 47 17.93 37.75 92.04
N SER A 48 19.24 37.54 91.88
CA SER A 48 19.91 37.46 90.57
C SER A 48 19.41 36.26 89.76
N LEU A 49 19.35 35.07 90.37
CA LEU A 49 18.83 33.85 89.72
C LEU A 49 17.36 34.01 89.31
N ASN A 50 16.53 34.63 90.15
CA ASN A 50 15.13 34.93 89.82
C ASN A 50 15.01 35.89 88.63
N SER A 51 15.87 36.91 88.56
CA SER A 51 15.95 37.81 87.41
C SER A 51 16.35 37.06 86.12
N GLN A 52 17.33 36.16 86.21
CA GLN A 52 17.75 35.30 85.09
C GLN A 52 16.63 34.35 84.66
N ILE A 53 15.92 33.72 85.59
CA ILE A 53 14.76 32.86 85.32
C ILE A 53 13.69 33.64 84.57
N ASN A 54 13.33 34.83 85.05
CA ASN A 54 12.34 35.69 84.39
C ASN A 54 12.78 36.10 82.97
N SER A 55 14.06 36.41 82.79
CA SER A 55 14.64 36.72 81.46
C SER A 55 14.57 35.51 80.52
N LEU A 56 14.92 34.31 81.00
CA LEU A 56 14.85 33.07 80.23
C LEU A 56 13.41 32.69 79.89
N GLN A 57 12.47 32.86 80.82
CA GLN A 57 11.04 32.65 80.58
C GLN A 57 10.49 33.60 79.51
N SER A 58 10.89 34.87 79.55
CA SER A 58 10.51 35.86 78.52
C SER A 58 11.07 35.50 77.15
N LYS A 59 12.37 35.15 77.08
CA LYS A 59 13.00 34.67 75.84
C LYS A 59 12.31 33.42 75.30
N LEU A 60 11.99 32.45 76.16
CA LEU A 60 11.29 31.23 75.78
C LEU A 60 9.91 31.54 75.18
N ALA A 61 9.13 32.42 75.81
CA ALA A 61 7.81 32.83 75.31
C ALA A 61 7.91 33.56 73.96
N GLN A 62 8.92 34.42 73.78
CA GLN A 62 9.18 35.10 72.51
C GLN A 62 9.57 34.11 71.40
N THR A 63 10.47 33.17 71.69
CA THR A 63 10.86 32.12 70.74
C THR A 63 9.69 31.22 70.38
N GLN A 64 8.85 30.85 71.35
CA GLN A 64 7.63 30.07 71.10
C GLN A 64 6.66 30.80 70.18
N THR A 65 6.44 32.11 70.40
CA THR A 65 5.57 32.94 69.56
C THR A 65 6.11 33.07 68.13
N TRP A 66 7.42 33.34 67.99
CA TRP A 66 8.07 33.42 66.69
C TRP A 66 8.00 32.09 65.93
N LEU A 67 8.26 30.97 66.61
CA LEU A 67 8.19 29.64 66.01
C LEU A 67 6.76 29.32 65.55
N GLN A 68 5.75 29.62 66.37
CA GLN A 68 4.35 29.42 66.03
C GLN A 68 3.92 30.27 64.81
N GLY A 69 4.39 31.52 64.73
CA GLY A 69 4.17 32.39 63.57
C GLY A 69 4.77 31.82 62.29
N ASN A 70 6.03 31.36 62.34
CA ASN A 70 6.68 30.73 61.20
C ASN A 70 5.99 29.44 60.77
N ILE A 71 5.61 28.57 61.73
CA ILE A 71 4.84 27.36 61.43
C ILE A 71 3.53 27.71 60.72
N THR A 72 2.83 28.73 61.18
CA THR A 72 1.57 29.18 60.57
C THR A 72 1.79 29.71 59.16
N TYR A 73 2.82 30.54 58.97
CA TYR A 73 3.19 31.08 57.66
C TYR A 73 3.52 29.96 56.66
N TYR A 74 4.44 29.05 57.00
CA TYR A 74 4.81 27.96 56.10
C TYR A 74 3.66 27.00 55.84
N LYS A 75 2.78 26.74 56.82
CA LYS A 75 1.54 25.97 56.60
C LYS A 75 0.63 26.64 55.56
N SER A 76 0.47 27.96 55.61
CA SER A 76 -0.32 28.72 54.63
C SER A 76 0.30 28.65 53.23
N GLN A 77 1.63 28.80 53.13
CA GLN A 77 2.36 28.69 51.86
C GLN A 77 2.21 27.30 51.24
N ILE A 78 2.32 26.24 52.04
CA ILE A 78 2.11 24.85 51.60
C ILE A 78 0.67 24.65 51.11
N ALA A 79 -0.33 25.16 51.83
CA ALA A 79 -1.74 25.04 51.43
C ALA A 79 -2.02 25.75 50.09
N THR A 80 -1.45 26.94 49.90
CA THR A 80 -1.57 27.71 48.65
C THR A 80 -0.92 26.95 47.48
N LEU A 81 0.32 26.45 47.69
CA LEU A 81 1.04 25.69 46.67
C LEU A 81 0.30 24.40 46.29
N ASN A 82 -0.25 23.69 47.27
CA ASN A 82 -1.05 22.48 47.03
C ASN A 82 -2.30 22.78 46.20
N THR A 83 -2.99 23.88 46.49
CA THR A 83 -4.19 24.29 45.73
C THR A 83 -3.83 24.63 44.28
N TRP A 84 -2.76 25.41 44.08
CA TRP A 84 -2.27 25.76 42.74
C TRP A 84 -1.84 24.51 41.95
N LEU A 85 -1.11 23.60 42.59
CA LEU A 85 -0.67 22.35 41.96
C LEU A 85 -1.87 21.48 41.56
N GLN A 86 -2.87 21.35 42.42
CA GLN A 86 -4.08 20.59 42.14
C GLN A 86 -4.89 21.18 40.96
N GLY A 87 -4.96 22.51 40.87
CA GLY A 87 -5.57 23.22 39.74
C GLY A 87 -4.86 22.91 38.42
N ASN A 88 -3.52 22.99 38.41
CA ASN A 88 -2.72 22.66 37.23
C ASN A 88 -2.86 21.20 36.82
N ILE A 89 -2.83 20.26 37.78
CA ILE A 89 -3.06 18.84 37.51
C ILE A 89 -4.41 18.64 36.82
N THR A 90 -5.46 19.31 37.32
CA THR A 90 -6.81 19.20 36.74
C THR A 90 -6.86 19.76 35.33
N TYR A 91 -6.26 20.94 35.11
CA TYR A 91 -6.19 21.59 33.80
C TYR A 91 -5.44 20.73 32.76
N TYR A 92 -4.24 20.24 33.09
CA TYR A 92 -3.49 19.42 32.14
C TYR A 92 -4.17 18.07 31.88
N LYS A 93 -4.87 17.49 32.87
CA LYS A 93 -5.70 16.30 32.66
C LYS A 93 -6.83 16.54 31.66
N SER A 94 -7.54 17.67 31.74
CA SER A 94 -8.58 17.99 30.75
C SER A 94 -8.01 18.24 29.35
N GLN A 95 -6.84 18.89 29.25
CA GLN A 95 -6.15 19.06 27.98
C GLN A 95 -5.75 17.72 27.35
N ILE A 96 -5.20 16.79 28.13
CA ILE A 96 -4.87 15.44 27.67
C ILE A 96 -6.12 14.70 27.19
N ALA A 97 -7.23 14.78 27.93
CA ALA A 97 -8.48 14.15 27.52
C ALA A 97 -9.00 14.69 26.17
N THR A 98 -8.97 16.01 25.98
CA THR A 98 -9.35 16.66 24.71
C THR A 98 -8.45 16.22 23.57
N LEU A 99 -7.13 16.23 23.76
CA LEU A 99 -6.15 15.80 22.76
C LEU A 99 -6.35 14.33 22.38
N ASN A 100 -6.60 13.45 23.36
CA ASN A 100 -6.89 12.04 23.11
C ASN A 100 -8.17 11.86 22.27
N SER A 101 -9.21 12.64 22.53
CA SER A 101 -10.43 12.62 21.72
C SER A 101 -10.17 13.09 20.28
N GLN A 102 -9.32 14.11 20.09
CA GLN A 102 -8.94 14.59 18.77
C GLN A 102 -8.12 13.54 18.00
N ILE A 103 -7.17 12.88 18.68
CA ILE A 103 -6.37 11.78 18.11
C ILE A 103 -7.29 10.65 17.64
N ALA A 104 -8.25 10.22 18.47
CA ALA A 104 -9.20 9.18 18.10
C ALA A 104 -10.06 9.56 16.87
N ASN A 105 -10.50 10.82 16.79
CA ASN A 105 -11.24 11.32 15.62
C ASN A 105 -10.39 11.33 14.35
N LEU A 106 -9.15 11.80 14.44
CA LEU A 106 -8.22 11.82 13.31
C LEU A 106 -7.88 10.40 12.84
N GLN A 107 -7.67 9.47 13.77
CA GLN A 107 -7.44 8.05 13.43
C GLN A 107 -8.62 7.48 12.65
N SER A 108 -9.85 7.74 13.09
CA SER A 108 -11.07 7.29 12.39
C SER A 108 -11.17 7.86 10.98
N LYS A 109 -10.77 9.13 10.78
CA LYS A 109 -10.72 9.76 9.45
C LYS A 109 -9.65 9.14 8.55
N ILE A 110 -8.48 8.83 9.09
CA ILE A 110 -7.41 8.15 8.36
C ILE A 110 -7.90 6.78 7.88
N ASP A 111 -8.50 5.99 8.76
CA ASP A 111 -9.00 4.65 8.44
C ASP A 111 -10.07 4.72 7.33
N PHE A 112 -10.98 5.69 7.40
CA PHE A 112 -11.99 5.93 6.36
C PHE A 112 -11.36 6.31 5.01
N LEU A 113 -10.37 7.20 5.00
CA LEU A 113 -9.67 7.61 3.78
C LEU A 113 -8.88 6.46 3.16
N LEU A 114 -8.22 5.63 3.98
CA LEU A 114 -7.52 4.43 3.52
C LEU A 114 -8.48 3.44 2.85
N ALA A 115 -9.63 3.17 3.48
CA ALA A 115 -10.65 2.31 2.89
C ALA A 115 -11.21 2.87 1.58
N THR A 116 -11.42 4.20 1.52
CA THR A 116 -11.87 4.88 0.29
C THR A 116 -10.84 4.77 -0.82
N ASN A 117 -9.56 4.99 -0.51
CA ASN A 117 -8.47 4.89 -1.48
C ASN A 117 -8.34 3.46 -2.04
N ALA A 118 -8.45 2.43 -1.20
CA ALA A 118 -8.44 1.04 -1.65
C ALA A 118 -9.59 0.73 -2.62
N ARG A 119 -10.78 1.26 -2.37
CA ARG A 119 -11.95 1.12 -3.26
C ARG A 119 -11.73 1.83 -4.60
N LEU A 120 -11.14 3.03 -4.59
CA LEU A 120 -10.82 3.78 -5.81
C LEU A 120 -9.77 3.05 -6.65
N GLN A 121 -8.73 2.49 -6.03
CA GLN A 121 -7.73 1.69 -6.74
C GLN A 121 -8.36 0.45 -7.39
N ALA A 122 -9.25 -0.25 -6.68
CA ALA A 122 -9.97 -1.38 -7.25
C ALA A 122 -10.82 -0.97 -8.46
N TYR A 123 -11.49 0.19 -8.41
CA TYR A 123 -12.26 0.74 -9.53
C TYR A 123 -11.37 1.09 -10.73
N VAL A 124 -10.22 1.74 -10.50
CA VAL A 124 -9.25 2.08 -11.57
C VAL A 124 -8.76 0.81 -12.26
N ASN A 125 -8.39 -0.22 -11.49
CA ASN A 125 -7.97 -1.50 -12.06
C ASN A 125 -9.09 -2.18 -12.84
N ALA A 126 -10.33 -2.13 -12.34
CA ALA A 126 -11.48 -2.68 -13.05
C ALA A 126 -11.74 -1.97 -14.38
N TYR A 127 -11.64 -0.63 -14.40
CA TYR A 127 -11.76 0.16 -15.63
C TYR A 127 -10.66 -0.17 -16.64
N GLN A 128 -9.40 -0.23 -16.20
CA GLN A 128 -8.27 -0.60 -17.07
C GLN A 128 -8.50 -1.98 -17.71
N ASN A 129 -8.90 -2.98 -16.93
CA ASN A 129 -9.22 -4.30 -17.46
C ASN A 129 -10.37 -4.30 -18.47
N LEU A 130 -11.42 -3.51 -18.23
CA LEU A 130 -12.53 -3.35 -19.17
C LEU A 130 -12.07 -2.68 -20.46
N ARG A 131 -11.35 -1.56 -20.34
CA ARG A 131 -10.78 -0.82 -21.47
C ARG A 131 -9.90 -1.71 -22.31
N ASP A 132 -8.99 -2.48 -21.70
CA ASP A 132 -8.06 -3.32 -22.43
C ASP A 132 -8.79 -4.43 -23.20
N LYS A 133 -9.82 -5.06 -22.59
CA LYS A 133 -10.68 -6.04 -23.28
C LYS A 133 -11.47 -5.46 -24.44
N VAL A 134 -12.00 -4.25 -24.27
CA VAL A 134 -12.75 -3.57 -25.34
C VAL A 134 -11.79 -3.16 -26.46
N ASN A 135 -10.70 -2.47 -26.11
CA ASN A 135 -9.79 -1.89 -27.10
C ASN A 135 -8.94 -2.92 -27.84
N GLN A 136 -8.70 -4.10 -27.26
CA GLN A 136 -8.04 -5.22 -27.93
C GLN A 136 -8.68 -5.57 -29.29
N ARG A 137 -9.97 -5.28 -29.48
CA ARG A 137 -10.70 -5.61 -30.72
C ARG A 137 -10.32 -4.73 -31.91
N TRP A 138 -9.75 -3.55 -31.72
CA TRP A 138 -9.51 -2.62 -32.84
C TRP A 138 -8.05 -2.16 -32.93
N ASN A 139 -7.33 -2.12 -31.81
CA ASN A 139 -6.00 -1.49 -31.76
C ASN A 139 -4.86 -2.39 -32.31
N GLN A 140 -5.19 -3.64 -32.66
CA GLN A 140 -4.25 -4.66 -33.15
C GLN A 140 -3.04 -4.92 -32.21
N ILE A 141 -3.23 -4.68 -30.91
CA ILE A 141 -2.30 -5.02 -29.82
C ILE A 141 -2.66 -6.41 -29.30
N ASN A 142 -1.65 -7.23 -28.99
CA ASN A 142 -1.82 -8.63 -28.57
C ASN A 142 -2.64 -9.45 -29.58
N ILE A 143 -2.46 -9.18 -30.87
CA ILE A 143 -3.16 -9.81 -32.00
C ILE A 143 -3.03 -11.34 -31.99
N GLU A 144 -1.94 -11.85 -31.42
CA GLU A 144 -1.63 -13.27 -31.27
C GLU A 144 -2.73 -14.02 -30.49
N SER A 145 -3.40 -13.32 -29.56
CA SER A 145 -4.49 -13.87 -28.76
C SER A 145 -5.77 -14.18 -29.54
N PHE A 146 -5.93 -13.63 -30.75
CA PHE A 146 -7.09 -13.93 -31.61
C PHE A 146 -7.01 -15.30 -32.26
N ILE A 147 -5.80 -15.87 -32.39
CA ILE A 147 -5.63 -17.23 -32.90
C ILE A 147 -5.85 -18.20 -31.75
N THR A 148 -7.02 -18.84 -31.72
CA THR A 148 -7.50 -19.66 -30.60
C THR A 148 -7.72 -21.13 -30.99
N PRO A 149 -6.68 -21.86 -31.43
CA PRO A 149 -6.82 -23.25 -31.89
C PRO A 149 -7.26 -24.23 -30.80
N ARG A 150 -7.18 -23.84 -29.53
CA ARG A 150 -7.61 -24.64 -28.38
C ARG A 150 -9.03 -24.33 -27.92
N ASP A 151 -9.70 -23.34 -28.50
CA ASP A 151 -11.11 -23.05 -28.19
C ASP A 151 -11.99 -24.26 -28.54
N GLN A 152 -12.93 -24.59 -27.66
CA GLN A 152 -13.74 -25.80 -27.82
C GLN A 152 -14.63 -25.74 -29.07
N ALA A 153 -15.21 -24.58 -29.41
CA ALA A 153 -16.03 -24.43 -30.60
C ALA A 153 -15.21 -24.61 -31.89
N VAL A 154 -13.95 -24.15 -31.89
CA VAL A 154 -13.00 -24.37 -33.00
C VAL A 154 -12.69 -25.87 -33.14
N ARG A 155 -12.40 -26.56 -32.03
CA ARG A 155 -12.12 -28.00 -32.05
C ARG A 155 -13.30 -28.81 -32.58
N ASP A 156 -14.51 -28.49 -32.10
CA ASP A 156 -15.73 -29.20 -32.48
C ASP A 156 -16.02 -29.04 -33.97
N ILE A 157 -15.87 -27.82 -34.52
CA ILE A 157 -16.13 -27.60 -35.94
C ILE A 157 -15.06 -28.23 -36.84
N VAL A 158 -13.78 -28.15 -36.44
CA VAL A 158 -12.70 -28.82 -37.17
C VAL A 158 -12.96 -30.32 -37.24
N TYR A 159 -13.27 -30.96 -36.11
CA TYR A 159 -13.60 -32.38 -36.08
C TYR A 159 -14.85 -32.71 -36.90
N SER A 160 -15.88 -31.86 -36.89
CA SER A 160 -17.07 -32.04 -37.70
C SER A 160 -16.81 -31.97 -39.21
N ILE A 161 -15.81 -31.20 -39.65
CA ILE A 161 -15.46 -31.06 -41.07
C ILE A 161 -14.55 -32.20 -41.53
N THR A 162 -13.57 -32.57 -40.71
CA THR A 162 -12.45 -33.42 -41.14
C THR A 162 -12.50 -34.84 -40.55
N GLY A 163 -13.15 -35.03 -39.41
CA GLY A 163 -13.02 -36.25 -38.60
C GLY A 163 -11.69 -36.35 -37.85
N GLY A 164 -10.85 -35.31 -37.91
CA GLY A 164 -9.47 -35.32 -37.43
C GLY A 164 -8.47 -35.80 -38.50
N TRP A 165 -7.18 -35.53 -38.28
CA TRP A 165 -6.13 -35.99 -39.19
C TRP A 165 -5.79 -37.46 -38.88
N SER A 166 -6.35 -38.37 -39.68
CA SER A 166 -6.32 -39.81 -39.43
C SER A 166 -4.91 -40.37 -39.51
N ASN A 167 -4.12 -39.90 -40.49
CA ASN A 167 -2.72 -40.26 -40.64
C ASN A 167 -1.84 -38.99 -40.78
N PRO A 168 -1.11 -38.57 -39.72
CA PRO A 168 -0.22 -37.41 -39.76
C PRO A 168 0.93 -37.45 -40.78
N SER A 169 1.11 -38.57 -41.51
CA SER A 169 2.05 -38.69 -42.63
C SER A 169 1.39 -38.54 -44.00
N ASP A 170 0.06 -38.53 -44.07
CA ASP A 170 -0.71 -38.34 -45.30
C ASP A 170 -0.96 -36.85 -45.54
N TRP A 171 -0.09 -36.25 -46.36
CA TRP A 171 -0.23 -34.85 -46.76
C TRP A 171 -1.35 -34.62 -47.77
N ASN A 172 -1.81 -35.65 -48.48
CA ASN A 172 -2.97 -35.51 -49.37
C ASN A 172 -4.25 -35.35 -48.54
N GLU A 173 -4.40 -36.14 -47.47
CA GLU A 173 -5.47 -35.96 -46.47
C GLU A 173 -5.41 -34.54 -45.89
N PHE A 174 -4.25 -34.11 -45.43
CA PHE A 174 -4.06 -32.79 -44.84
C PHE A 174 -4.56 -31.66 -45.77
N TRP A 175 -4.10 -31.63 -47.03
CA TRP A 175 -4.47 -30.54 -47.94
C TRP A 175 -5.91 -30.63 -48.42
N LYS A 176 -6.47 -31.84 -48.54
CA LYS A 176 -7.91 -32.02 -48.79
C LYS A 176 -8.75 -31.44 -47.65
N ASP A 177 -8.35 -31.69 -46.41
CA ASP A 177 -9.05 -31.21 -45.22
C ASP A 177 -8.87 -29.70 -45.00
N VAL A 178 -7.68 -29.16 -45.28
CA VAL A 178 -7.45 -27.71 -45.32
C VAL A 178 -8.36 -27.04 -46.34
N LYS A 179 -8.51 -27.63 -47.53
CA LYS A 179 -9.43 -27.12 -48.54
C LYS A 179 -10.89 -27.21 -48.07
N ALA A 180 -11.27 -28.31 -47.43
CA ALA A 180 -12.62 -28.47 -46.87
C ALA A 180 -12.92 -27.43 -45.78
N MET A 181 -11.95 -27.11 -44.90
CA MET A 181 -12.08 -26.05 -43.91
C MET A 181 -12.22 -24.67 -44.56
N TYR A 182 -11.41 -24.36 -45.58
CA TYR A 182 -11.55 -23.13 -46.37
C TYR A 182 -12.95 -23.01 -47.00
N ASP A 183 -13.39 -24.05 -47.71
CA ASP A 183 -14.71 -24.07 -48.36
C ASP A 183 -15.84 -23.94 -47.35
N TRP A 184 -15.69 -24.56 -46.18
CA TRP A 184 -16.66 -24.43 -45.13
C TRP A 184 -16.77 -22.98 -44.65
N VAL A 185 -15.66 -22.28 -44.43
CA VAL A 185 -15.69 -20.86 -44.02
C VAL A 185 -16.35 -20.01 -45.09
N VAL A 186 -15.95 -20.16 -46.36
CA VAL A 186 -16.54 -19.43 -47.50
C VAL A 186 -18.05 -19.64 -47.60
N ASN A 187 -18.52 -20.88 -47.43
CA ASN A 187 -19.93 -21.22 -47.62
C ASN A 187 -20.82 -20.96 -46.40
N ASN A 188 -20.25 -20.88 -45.18
CA ASN A 188 -21.02 -20.82 -43.94
C ASN A 188 -20.82 -19.52 -43.14
N ILE A 189 -19.85 -18.69 -43.48
CA ILE A 189 -19.63 -17.39 -42.85
C ILE A 189 -19.98 -16.30 -43.86
N LYS A 190 -21.08 -15.60 -43.61
CA LYS A 190 -21.53 -14.51 -44.48
C LYS A 190 -20.68 -13.27 -44.22
N TYR A 191 -20.09 -12.72 -45.29
CA TYR A 191 -19.36 -11.46 -45.20
C TYR A 191 -20.23 -10.33 -44.62
N ARG A 192 -19.72 -9.66 -43.59
CA ARG A 192 -20.39 -8.52 -42.94
C ARG A 192 -19.33 -7.54 -42.46
N TYR A 193 -19.29 -6.37 -43.10
CA TYR A 193 -18.48 -5.24 -42.63
C TYR A 193 -18.74 -4.93 -41.16
N ASP A 194 -17.70 -4.49 -40.49
CA ASP A 194 -17.80 -3.99 -39.13
C ASP A 194 -18.71 -2.79 -38.98
N GLY A 195 -19.34 -2.76 -37.80
CA GLY A 195 -20.13 -1.64 -37.33
C GLY A 195 -19.30 -0.69 -36.47
N LEU A 196 -19.97 0.38 -36.03
CA LEU A 196 -19.39 1.34 -35.11
C LEU A 196 -19.05 0.67 -33.76
N TYR A 197 -17.77 0.57 -33.45
CA TYR A 197 -17.24 -0.08 -32.24
C TYR A 197 -16.55 0.94 -31.32
N PRO A 198 -16.79 0.89 -30.00
CA PRO A 198 -16.28 1.91 -29.09
C PRO A 198 -14.77 1.79 -28.83
N ILE A 199 -14.13 2.95 -28.77
CA ILE A 199 -12.75 3.12 -28.31
C ILE A 199 -12.81 3.76 -26.91
N LEU A 200 -12.51 2.95 -25.88
CA LEU A 200 -12.54 3.45 -24.51
C LEU A 200 -11.28 4.29 -24.20
N PRO A 201 -11.41 5.49 -23.62
CA PRO A 201 -10.29 6.37 -23.33
C PRO A 201 -9.38 5.82 -22.23
N TYR A 202 -8.13 6.26 -22.19
CA TYR A 202 -7.20 5.88 -21.12
C TYR A 202 -7.64 6.40 -19.75
N ASP A 203 -8.16 7.63 -19.72
CA ASP A 203 -8.78 8.25 -18.57
C ASP A 203 -10.32 8.10 -18.70
N PRO A 204 -11.02 7.55 -17.69
CA PRO A 204 -12.48 7.40 -17.73
C PRO A 204 -13.25 8.72 -17.80
N SER A 205 -12.60 9.87 -17.61
CA SER A 205 -13.18 11.20 -17.83
C SER A 205 -12.98 11.75 -19.25
N GLY A 206 -12.22 11.04 -20.10
CA GLY A 206 -12.01 11.41 -21.50
C GLY A 206 -13.23 11.14 -22.39
N ASP A 207 -13.13 11.61 -23.63
CA ASP A 207 -14.18 11.42 -24.64
C ASP A 207 -14.24 9.97 -25.15
N LEU A 208 -15.43 9.56 -25.56
CA LEU A 208 -15.66 8.28 -26.21
C LEU A 208 -15.51 8.44 -27.72
N ASP A 209 -14.56 7.70 -28.29
CA ASP A 209 -14.36 7.60 -29.73
C ASP A 209 -14.94 6.29 -30.28
N PHE A 210 -15.00 6.20 -31.61
CA PHE A 210 -15.48 5.01 -32.30
C PHE A 210 -14.68 4.73 -33.56
N CYS A 211 -14.50 3.45 -33.89
CA CYS A 211 -13.95 2.97 -35.14
C CYS A 211 -14.93 2.05 -35.87
N ASN A 212 -14.70 1.81 -37.16
CA ASN A 212 -15.42 0.83 -37.97
C ASN A 212 -14.48 -0.36 -38.27
N ASP A 213 -13.86 -0.90 -37.22
CA ASP A 213 -12.91 -2.03 -37.27
C ASP A 213 -12.97 -2.71 -35.89
N MET A 214 -13.35 -3.98 -35.85
CA MET A 214 -13.62 -4.79 -34.67
C MET A 214 -13.40 -6.27 -34.96
N TRP A 215 -12.31 -6.78 -34.43
CA TRP A 215 -11.90 -8.15 -34.64
C TRP A 215 -12.67 -9.09 -33.72
N GLN A 216 -13.29 -10.11 -34.30
CA GLN A 216 -13.96 -11.17 -33.57
C GLN A 216 -13.01 -12.32 -33.25
N PHE A 217 -13.25 -13.00 -32.13
CA PHE A 217 -12.64 -14.30 -31.87
C PHE A 217 -13.31 -15.37 -32.75
N PRO A 218 -12.61 -16.46 -33.08
CA PRO A 218 -13.16 -17.58 -33.84
C PRO A 218 -14.51 -18.11 -33.32
N ASN A 219 -14.69 -18.22 -32.00
CA ASN A 219 -15.94 -18.69 -31.40
C ASN A 219 -17.11 -17.71 -31.62
N GLU A 220 -16.85 -16.40 -31.63
CA GLU A 220 -17.83 -15.37 -31.96
C GLU A 220 -18.21 -15.44 -33.44
N THR A 221 -17.23 -15.56 -34.35
CA THR A 221 -17.47 -15.74 -35.80
C THR A 221 -18.28 -17.00 -36.08
N LEU A 222 -17.99 -18.12 -35.39
CA LEU A 222 -18.76 -19.36 -35.48
C LEU A 222 -20.19 -19.21 -34.96
N SER A 223 -20.38 -18.48 -33.86
CA SER A 223 -21.71 -18.24 -33.29
C SER A 223 -22.55 -17.31 -34.16
N LEU A 224 -21.95 -16.25 -34.70
CA LEU A 224 -22.65 -15.23 -35.48
C LEU A 224 -22.87 -15.65 -36.93
N ARG A 225 -22.04 -16.58 -37.43
CA ARG A 225 -21.99 -16.99 -38.85
C ARG A 225 -21.75 -15.82 -39.80
N LYS A 226 -21.05 -14.81 -39.29
CA LYS A 226 -20.77 -13.53 -39.94
C LYS A 226 -19.45 -12.96 -39.45
N GLY A 227 -18.77 -12.28 -40.34
CA GLY A 227 -17.53 -11.55 -40.11
C GLY A 227 -17.01 -11.03 -41.46
N ASP A 228 -16.08 -10.11 -41.45
CA ASP A 228 -15.37 -9.64 -42.64
C ASP A 228 -13.98 -10.31 -42.77
N CYS A 229 -12.99 -9.63 -43.34
CA CYS A 229 -11.81 -10.30 -43.88
C CYS A 229 -10.92 -10.89 -42.78
N GLU A 230 -10.63 -10.14 -41.72
CA GLU A 230 -9.84 -10.63 -40.59
C GLU A 230 -10.61 -11.67 -39.79
N ASP A 231 -11.91 -11.51 -39.57
CA ASP A 231 -12.72 -12.49 -38.84
C ASP A 231 -12.68 -13.87 -39.49
N MET A 232 -12.87 -13.90 -40.82
CA MET A 232 -12.85 -15.13 -41.61
C MET A 232 -11.44 -15.74 -41.66
N ALA A 233 -10.40 -14.91 -41.79
CA ALA A 233 -9.01 -15.37 -41.81
C ALA A 233 -8.55 -15.88 -40.43
N ILE A 234 -8.90 -15.20 -39.34
CA ILE A 234 -8.59 -15.58 -37.94
C ILE A 234 -9.25 -16.91 -37.60
N LEU A 235 -10.52 -17.09 -37.98
CA LEU A 235 -11.22 -18.36 -37.84
C LEU A 235 -10.50 -19.47 -38.60
N LEU A 236 -10.24 -19.29 -39.90
CA LEU A 236 -9.60 -20.30 -40.74
C LEU A 236 -8.19 -20.65 -40.23
N CYS A 237 -7.40 -19.64 -39.85
CA CYS A 237 -6.07 -19.84 -39.26
C CYS A 237 -6.16 -20.68 -37.98
N SER A 238 -7.08 -20.34 -37.08
CA SER A 238 -7.31 -21.10 -35.84
C SER A 238 -7.75 -22.54 -36.09
N MET A 239 -8.60 -22.76 -37.10
CA MET A 239 -9.05 -24.09 -37.50
C MET A 239 -7.90 -24.96 -38.01
N ILE A 240 -7.07 -24.45 -38.92
CA ILE A 240 -5.92 -25.21 -39.45
C ILE A 240 -4.86 -25.43 -38.36
N ARG A 241 -4.58 -24.42 -37.52
CA ARG A 241 -3.69 -24.56 -36.35
C ARG A 241 -4.20 -25.63 -35.38
N CYS A 242 -5.51 -25.71 -35.15
CA CYS A 242 -6.14 -26.76 -34.36
C CYS A 242 -5.94 -28.13 -35.00
N TYR A 243 -6.27 -28.26 -36.30
CA TYR A 243 -6.19 -29.51 -37.04
C TYR A 243 -4.78 -30.11 -37.04
N CYS A 244 -3.76 -29.25 -37.12
CA CYS A 244 -2.37 -29.66 -37.14
C CYS A 244 -1.70 -29.75 -35.76
N ASP A 245 -2.48 -29.67 -34.68
CA ASP A 245 -2.01 -29.67 -33.30
C ASP A 245 -0.91 -28.62 -33.05
N MET A 246 -1.04 -27.45 -33.70
CA MET A 246 -0.11 -26.33 -33.63
C MET A 246 1.34 -26.66 -34.05
N LYS A 247 1.58 -27.79 -34.73
CA LYS A 247 2.93 -28.25 -35.12
C LYS A 247 3.51 -27.52 -36.33
N TYR A 248 2.64 -27.06 -37.24
CA TYR A 248 3.06 -26.42 -38.49
C TYR A 248 2.71 -24.95 -38.54
N LYS A 249 3.48 -24.21 -39.35
CA LYS A 249 3.30 -22.77 -39.52
C LYS A 249 2.01 -22.50 -40.30
N VAL A 250 1.09 -21.77 -39.67
CA VAL A 250 -0.13 -21.26 -40.28
C VAL A 250 -0.38 -19.91 -39.67
N GLU A 251 -0.53 -18.90 -40.52
CA GLU A 251 -0.42 -17.51 -40.09
C GLU A 251 -1.41 -16.68 -40.89
N CYS A 252 -2.02 -15.69 -40.25
CA CYS A 252 -2.72 -14.65 -40.98
C CYS A 252 -1.69 -13.71 -41.63
N ILE A 253 -2.00 -13.28 -42.86
CA ILE A 253 -1.22 -12.30 -43.62
C ILE A 253 -2.11 -11.10 -43.93
N ILE A 254 -1.61 -9.91 -43.63
CA ILE A 254 -2.29 -8.63 -43.88
C ILE A 254 -1.58 -7.94 -45.04
N ILE A 255 -2.38 -7.54 -46.03
CA ILE A 255 -1.95 -6.62 -47.09
C ILE A 255 -2.60 -5.26 -46.86
N LYS A 256 -1.87 -4.20 -47.22
CA LYS A 256 -2.34 -2.82 -47.13
C LYS A 256 -2.00 -2.06 -48.39
N SER A 257 -2.86 -1.09 -48.71
CA SER A 257 -2.59 0.02 -49.60
C SER A 257 -2.87 1.33 -48.87
N TYR A 258 -2.76 2.46 -49.56
CA TYR A 258 -3.12 3.76 -49.01
C TYR A 258 -4.59 3.86 -48.57
N THR A 259 -5.49 3.09 -49.20
CA THR A 259 -6.95 3.23 -49.02
C THR A 259 -7.63 2.01 -48.40
N ALA A 260 -6.96 0.87 -48.31
CA ALA A 260 -7.57 -0.38 -47.88
C ALA A 260 -6.58 -1.31 -47.16
N ALA A 261 -7.14 -2.23 -46.37
CA ALA A 261 -6.44 -3.39 -45.82
C ALA A 261 -7.25 -4.65 -46.10
N HIS A 262 -6.58 -5.80 -46.21
CA HIS A 262 -7.24 -7.10 -46.36
C HIS A 262 -6.42 -8.18 -45.66
N VAL A 263 -7.09 -9.23 -45.18
CA VAL A 263 -6.47 -10.32 -44.43
C VAL A 263 -6.81 -11.67 -45.05
N ALA A 264 -5.80 -12.53 -45.16
CA ALA A 264 -5.94 -13.92 -45.56
C ALA A 264 -5.10 -14.84 -44.65
N VAL A 265 -5.08 -16.13 -44.94
CA VAL A 265 -4.22 -17.12 -44.28
C VAL A 265 -3.11 -17.55 -45.22
N GLN A 266 -1.89 -17.65 -44.71
CA GLN A 266 -0.77 -18.25 -45.38
C GLN A 266 -0.29 -19.52 -44.67
N VAL A 267 0.17 -20.49 -45.47
CA VAL A 267 0.80 -21.72 -45.00
C VAL A 267 2.14 -21.88 -45.72
N PRO A 268 3.27 -21.57 -45.07
CA PRO A 268 4.59 -21.86 -45.62
C PRO A 268 4.82 -23.38 -45.74
N VAL A 269 5.34 -23.83 -46.87
CA VAL A 269 5.59 -25.24 -47.18
C VAL A 269 7.06 -25.43 -47.54
N SER A 270 7.62 -26.61 -47.20
CA SER A 270 9.01 -26.95 -47.49
C SER A 270 9.39 -26.75 -48.96
N GLY A 271 10.64 -26.36 -49.21
CA GLY A 271 11.13 -26.09 -50.57
C GLY A 271 10.76 -24.71 -51.08
N TYR A 272 10.69 -23.73 -50.16
CA TYR A 272 10.37 -22.33 -50.46
C TYR A 272 9.02 -22.11 -51.11
N LYS A 273 8.03 -22.91 -50.70
CA LYS A 273 6.68 -22.86 -51.26
C LYS A 273 5.71 -22.16 -50.32
N LEU A 274 4.66 -21.60 -50.89
CA LEU A 274 3.61 -20.89 -50.15
C LEU A 274 2.24 -21.33 -50.67
N VAL A 275 1.30 -21.47 -49.72
CA VAL A 275 -0.13 -21.57 -49.99
C VAL A 275 -0.80 -20.38 -49.32
N ILE A 276 -1.70 -19.71 -50.03
CA ILE A 276 -2.57 -18.65 -49.54
C ILE A 276 -4.01 -19.13 -49.61
N LEU A 277 -4.77 -18.86 -48.57
CA LEU A 277 -6.19 -19.18 -48.40
C LEU A 277 -6.90 -17.90 -47.95
N ASP A 278 -7.67 -17.31 -48.85
CA ASP A 278 -8.35 -16.03 -48.65
C ASP A 278 -9.87 -16.23 -48.76
N PRO A 279 -10.54 -16.55 -47.63
CA PRO A 279 -11.94 -16.91 -47.64
C PRO A 279 -12.85 -15.70 -47.94
N ALA A 280 -12.49 -14.50 -47.50
CA ALA A 280 -13.24 -13.28 -47.80
C ALA A 280 -13.06 -12.83 -49.27
N GLY A 281 -11.86 -13.03 -49.81
CA GLY A 281 -11.54 -12.74 -51.21
C GLY A 281 -12.01 -13.82 -52.19
N ASN A 282 -12.47 -14.99 -51.73
CA ASN A 282 -12.71 -16.16 -52.58
C ASN A 282 -11.47 -16.56 -53.42
N TYR A 283 -10.27 -16.39 -52.84
CA TYR A 283 -9.00 -16.79 -53.46
C TYR A 283 -8.35 -17.92 -52.66
N TYR A 284 -7.72 -18.86 -53.35
CA TYR A 284 -6.78 -19.79 -52.75
C TYR A 284 -5.73 -20.22 -53.77
N SER A 285 -4.53 -20.60 -53.34
CA SER A 285 -3.51 -21.14 -54.25
C SER A 285 -4.01 -22.45 -54.84
N HIS A 286 -4.25 -22.48 -56.15
CA HIS A 286 -4.82 -23.66 -56.79
C HIS A 286 -4.24 -23.98 -58.16
N ASP A 287 -4.31 -25.25 -58.55
CA ASP A 287 -3.99 -25.70 -59.89
C ASP A 287 -5.19 -25.48 -60.84
N PHE A 288 -5.05 -25.88 -62.10
CA PHE A 288 -6.11 -25.76 -63.10
C PHE A 288 -7.34 -26.65 -62.82
N LEU A 289 -7.23 -27.64 -61.92
CA LEU A 289 -8.31 -28.53 -61.50
C LEU A 289 -8.97 -28.06 -60.19
N GLY A 290 -8.47 -26.98 -59.56
CA GLY A 290 -8.96 -26.46 -58.29
C GLY A 290 -8.41 -27.19 -57.05
N ASN A 291 -7.38 -28.03 -57.20
CA ASN A 291 -6.67 -28.58 -56.04
C ASN A 291 -5.70 -27.54 -55.49
N ILE A 292 -5.38 -27.62 -54.19
CA ILE A 292 -4.36 -26.74 -53.59
C ILE A 292 -3.03 -26.89 -54.34
N ALA A 293 -2.48 -25.76 -54.78
CA ALA A 293 -1.19 -25.69 -55.47
C ALA A 293 -0.11 -25.10 -54.58
N PHE A 294 1.12 -25.53 -54.82
CA PHE A 294 2.30 -25.13 -54.07
C PHE A 294 3.27 -24.38 -54.98
N ASN A 295 3.20 -23.07 -54.96
CA ASN A 295 4.04 -22.19 -55.77
C ASN A 295 5.21 -21.65 -54.95
N ASP A 296 6.28 -21.22 -55.61
CA ASP A 296 7.36 -20.49 -54.96
C ASP A 296 6.82 -19.25 -54.23
N ILE A 297 7.41 -18.91 -53.08
CA ILE A 297 6.99 -17.78 -52.23
C ILE A 297 6.79 -16.50 -53.03
N THR A 298 7.75 -16.15 -53.90
CA THR A 298 7.70 -14.92 -54.69
C THR A 298 6.58 -14.98 -55.72
N THR A 299 6.39 -16.14 -56.35
CA THR A 299 5.30 -16.33 -57.31
C THR A 299 3.94 -16.20 -56.64
N GLU A 300 3.72 -16.92 -55.55
CA GLU A 300 2.39 -16.98 -54.92
C GLU A 300 1.97 -15.65 -54.31
N ILE A 301 2.89 -14.96 -53.61
CA ILE A 301 2.53 -13.66 -53.04
C ILE A 301 2.20 -12.64 -54.12
N ASN A 302 2.90 -12.67 -55.26
CA ASN A 302 2.60 -11.77 -56.37
C ASN A 302 1.28 -12.14 -57.07
N ASN A 303 0.93 -13.42 -57.16
CA ASN A 303 -0.39 -13.85 -57.66
C ASN A 303 -1.51 -13.26 -56.82
N TRP A 304 -1.41 -13.41 -55.49
CA TRP A 304 -2.43 -12.88 -54.57
C TRP A 304 -2.46 -11.35 -54.53
N LEU A 305 -1.32 -10.67 -54.53
CA LEU A 305 -1.30 -9.20 -54.64
C LEU A 305 -1.92 -8.73 -55.97
N ASN A 306 -1.64 -9.40 -57.08
CA ASN A 306 -2.24 -9.07 -58.38
C ASN A 306 -3.75 -9.28 -58.39
N TYR A 307 -4.25 -10.28 -57.65
CA TYR A 307 -5.68 -10.47 -57.45
C TYR A 307 -6.35 -9.28 -56.75
N TRP A 308 -5.66 -8.68 -55.77
CA TRP A 308 -6.19 -7.55 -54.99
C TRP A 308 -5.95 -6.15 -55.60
N LYS A 309 -4.96 -5.99 -56.48
CA LYS A 309 -4.65 -4.71 -57.14
C LYS A 309 -5.86 -4.00 -57.77
N PRO A 310 -6.81 -4.68 -58.47
CA PRO A 310 -8.00 -4.03 -59.00
C PRO A 310 -8.91 -3.38 -57.95
N HIS A 311 -8.86 -3.86 -56.70
CA HIS A 311 -9.71 -3.40 -55.60
C HIS A 311 -8.99 -2.45 -54.63
N MET A 312 -7.69 -2.65 -54.42
CA MET A 312 -6.90 -1.93 -53.41
C MET A 312 -5.94 -0.90 -53.99
N GLY A 313 -5.66 -0.94 -55.30
CA GLY A 313 -4.63 -0.11 -55.93
C GLY A 313 -3.30 -0.83 -56.16
N SER A 314 -2.45 -0.24 -56.98
CA SER A 314 -1.16 -0.82 -57.38
C SER A 314 -0.08 -0.77 -56.29
N ASP A 315 -0.29 0.05 -55.26
CA ASP A 315 0.59 0.24 -54.10
C ASP A 315 0.38 -0.81 -53.00
N VAL A 316 -0.50 -1.80 -53.22
CA VAL A 316 -0.74 -2.88 -52.27
C VAL A 316 0.54 -3.68 -51.96
N TYR A 317 0.82 -3.85 -50.67
CA TYR A 317 2.01 -4.56 -50.17
C TYR A 317 1.67 -5.41 -48.94
N VAL A 318 2.55 -6.35 -48.60
CA VAL A 318 2.43 -7.14 -47.36
C VAL A 318 2.85 -6.29 -46.16
N ASP A 319 1.93 -6.02 -45.25
CA ASP A 319 2.15 -5.16 -44.07
C ASP A 319 2.51 -5.97 -42.82
N ARG A 320 1.88 -7.14 -42.64
CA ARG A 320 2.01 -7.89 -41.38
C ARG A 320 1.72 -9.36 -41.57
N VAL A 321 2.38 -10.18 -40.77
CA VAL A 321 2.07 -11.60 -40.59
C VAL A 321 1.93 -11.87 -39.11
N PHE A 322 0.90 -12.60 -38.71
CA PHE A 322 0.68 -12.96 -37.31
C PHE A 322 0.05 -14.34 -37.13
N SER A 323 0.30 -14.94 -35.97
CA SER A 323 -0.34 -16.17 -35.48
C SER A 323 -0.25 -16.21 -33.94
N ASP A 324 -0.62 -17.33 -33.31
CA ASP A 324 -0.50 -17.53 -31.86
C ASP A 324 0.96 -17.52 -31.35
N TYR A 325 1.94 -17.64 -32.25
CA TYR A 325 3.37 -17.70 -31.93
C TYR A 325 4.21 -16.58 -32.59
N ILE A 326 3.61 -15.71 -33.40
CA ILE A 326 4.35 -14.71 -34.17
C ILE A 326 3.53 -13.47 -34.45
N ASN A 327 4.21 -12.33 -34.55
CA ASN A 327 3.64 -11.07 -34.98
C ASN A 327 4.77 -10.21 -35.55
N LYS A 328 4.81 -10.09 -36.88
CA LYS A 328 5.88 -9.41 -37.60
C LYS A 328 5.29 -8.44 -38.61
N LYS A 329 5.73 -7.18 -38.53
CA LYS A 329 5.42 -6.12 -39.51
C LYS A 329 6.50 -6.01 -40.57
N PHE A 330 6.10 -5.52 -41.74
CA PHE A 330 6.93 -5.28 -42.91
C PHE A 330 6.61 -3.91 -43.50
N THR A 331 7.60 -3.31 -44.11
CA THR A 331 7.49 -2.02 -44.81
C THR A 331 7.34 -2.20 -46.33
N SER A 332 7.57 -3.41 -46.84
CA SER A 332 7.42 -3.75 -48.25
C SER A 332 7.26 -5.26 -48.48
N THR A 333 6.69 -5.64 -49.63
CA THR A 333 6.61 -7.05 -50.05
C THR A 333 8.00 -7.68 -50.22
N SER A 334 9.02 -6.93 -50.67
CA SER A 334 10.39 -7.44 -50.80
C SER A 334 11.02 -7.81 -49.45
N GLU A 335 10.75 -7.02 -48.40
CA GLU A 335 11.16 -7.33 -47.03
C GLU A 335 10.49 -8.62 -46.55
N TYR A 336 9.17 -8.74 -46.76
CA TYR A 336 8.41 -9.94 -46.45
C TYR A 336 8.96 -11.19 -47.18
N ILE A 337 9.22 -11.08 -48.49
CA ILE A 337 9.77 -12.19 -49.29
C ILE A 337 11.13 -12.64 -48.75
N SER A 338 12.04 -11.69 -48.49
CA SER A 338 13.37 -11.99 -47.93
C SER A 338 13.27 -12.68 -46.57
N TRP A 339 12.35 -12.20 -45.73
CA TRP A 339 12.07 -12.83 -44.43
C TRP A 339 11.51 -14.25 -44.58
N MET A 340 10.58 -14.48 -45.52
CA MET A 340 10.01 -15.80 -45.80
C MET A 340 11.07 -16.81 -46.27
N TYR A 341 11.98 -16.42 -47.17
CA TYR A 341 13.08 -17.30 -47.60
C TYR A 341 14.05 -17.62 -46.47
N SER A 342 14.28 -16.71 -45.52
CA SER A 342 15.21 -16.96 -44.41
C SER A 342 14.67 -17.93 -43.35
N ARG A 343 13.38 -18.29 -43.39
CA ARG A 343 12.71 -19.14 -42.40
C ARG A 343 12.06 -20.40 -42.97
N SER A 344 12.21 -20.66 -44.27
CA SER A 344 11.56 -21.79 -44.98
C SER A 344 12.33 -23.09 -44.87
#